data_AF-A0A6A6FKY4-F1
#
_entry.id   AF-A0A6A6FKY4-F1
#
_cell.length_a   1.000
_cell.length_b   1.000
_cell.length_c   1.000
_cell.angle_alpha   90.00
_cell.angle_beta   90.00
_cell.angle_gamma   90.00
#
_symmetry.space_group_name_H-M   'P 1'
#
loop_
_entity.id
_entity.type
_entity.pdbx_description
1 polymer ?
#
loop_
_entity_poly.entity_id
_entity_poly.type
_entity_poly.pdbx_seq_one_letter_code
_entity_poly.pdbx_strand_id
1 'polypeptide(L)'
;MSMASSPTSYDYITISNKHSNYDMVWDFEPSNAYGKSWDKLNITRDTIQRALVGGKSYEWVWMLDLDTLIMNSSVTLEDLIERSLRYGEQEGKKREDIHMILTRDCEPLNAGSMLFRVSPWTLQLIEQWRAHDVDADVGEGNRLDQGALKDMLQENVVSAAEKSVIVPQTWMNSYPEEIQCLDPREEALMRPWEYGDFVVHFAGAAWHHPKLTDPVGSFMRKYIRYAL
;
A
#
# COMPACT_ATOMS: atom_id res chain seq x y z
N MET A 1 -18.56 9.69 2.32
CA MET A 1 -19.47 8.51 2.34
C MET A 1 -19.63 8.11 3.79
N SER A 2 -20.84 7.85 4.27
CA SER A 2 -21.04 7.25 5.60
C SER A 2 -20.39 5.87 5.59
N MET A 3 -19.48 5.59 6.53
CA MET A 3 -19.01 4.22 6.79
C MET A 3 -20.23 3.32 6.93
N ALA A 4 -20.26 2.21 6.21
CA ALA A 4 -21.33 1.24 6.37
C ALA A 4 -21.10 0.48 7.68
N SER A 5 -21.92 0.75 8.70
CA SER A 5 -21.79 0.14 10.03
C SER A 5 -22.34 -1.31 10.11
N SER A 6 -22.78 -1.88 8.99
CA SER A 6 -23.19 -3.28 8.94
C SER A 6 -21.97 -4.18 9.20
N PRO A 7 -22.05 -5.20 10.06
CA PRO A 7 -20.98 -6.18 10.28
C PRO A 7 -20.52 -6.93 9.01
N THR A 8 -21.29 -6.83 7.93
CA THR A 8 -21.00 -7.46 6.65
C THR A 8 -20.38 -6.50 5.63
N SER A 9 -20.23 -5.22 5.95
CA SER A 9 -19.58 -4.24 5.06
C SER A 9 -18.08 -4.50 4.99
N TYR A 10 -17.48 -4.17 3.85
CA TYR A 10 -16.02 -4.31 3.71
C TYR A 10 -15.29 -3.36 4.70
N ASP A 11 -15.85 -2.16 4.97
CA ASP A 11 -15.33 -1.21 5.96
C ASP A 11 -15.22 -1.83 7.35
N TYR A 12 -16.28 -2.52 7.81
CA TYR A 12 -16.28 -3.15 9.11
C TYR A 12 -15.26 -4.29 9.19
N ILE A 13 -15.19 -5.13 8.15
CA ILE A 13 -14.27 -6.27 8.12
C ILE A 13 -12.82 -5.79 8.14
N THR A 14 -12.46 -4.78 7.33
CA THR A 14 -11.08 -4.26 7.29
C THR A 14 -10.68 -3.60 8.60
N ILE A 15 -11.54 -2.78 9.20
CA ILE A 15 -11.26 -2.11 10.47
C ILE A 15 -11.12 -3.14 11.60
N SER A 16 -12.01 -4.13 11.64
CA SER A 16 -11.98 -5.20 12.66
C SER A 16 -10.81 -6.16 12.47
N ASN A 17 -10.29 -6.29 11.25
CA ASN A 17 -9.12 -7.12 10.97
C ASN A 17 -7.81 -6.41 11.30
N LYS A 18 -7.72 -5.10 11.03
CA LYS A 18 -6.52 -4.29 11.27
C LYS A 18 -6.43 -3.82 12.73
N HIS A 19 -6.63 -4.74 13.66
CA HIS A 19 -6.30 -4.56 15.07
C HIS A 19 -4.92 -5.16 15.31
N SER A 20 -3.97 -4.32 15.72
CA SER A 20 -2.59 -4.73 15.95
C SER A 20 -1.99 -3.99 17.14
N ASN A 21 -0.76 -4.36 17.51
CA ASN A 21 0.02 -3.64 18.51
C ASN A 21 0.65 -2.34 17.97
N TYR A 22 0.31 -1.94 16.74
CA TYR A 22 0.78 -0.72 16.10
C TYR A 22 -0.26 0.40 16.21
N ASP A 23 0.24 1.64 16.22
CA ASP A 23 -0.62 2.81 16.12
C ASP A 23 -1.30 2.86 14.75
N MET A 24 -2.62 2.86 14.72
CA MET A 24 -3.41 2.99 13.50
C MET A 24 -3.88 4.44 13.32
N VAL A 25 -3.59 5.02 12.16
CA VAL A 25 -3.96 6.38 11.79
C VAL A 25 -4.92 6.30 10.62
N TRP A 26 -6.20 6.60 10.88
CA TRP A 26 -7.28 6.47 9.89
C TRP A 26 -7.67 7.81 9.31
N ASP A 27 -7.91 7.85 8.00
CA ASP A 27 -8.60 8.97 7.34
C ASP A 27 -9.96 8.49 6.83
N PHE A 28 -11.02 9.13 7.30
CA PHE A 28 -12.38 8.88 6.84
C PHE A 28 -13.02 10.15 6.24
N GLU A 29 -12.30 11.27 6.25
CA GLU A 29 -12.80 12.55 5.79
C GLU A 29 -12.42 12.73 4.31
N PRO A 30 -13.39 12.74 3.39
CA PRO A 30 -13.07 12.96 1.99
C PRO A 30 -12.55 14.39 1.79
N SER A 31 -11.43 14.54 1.08
CA SER A 31 -11.06 15.86 0.56
C SER A 31 -11.97 16.21 -0.62
N ASN A 32 -12.39 17.46 -0.69
CA ASN A 32 -13.10 17.99 -1.87
C ASN A 32 -12.14 18.52 -2.94
N ALA A 33 -10.83 18.53 -2.68
CA ALA A 33 -9.84 19.12 -3.57
C ALA A 33 -9.33 18.15 -4.63
N TYR A 34 -9.32 16.84 -4.36
CA TYR A 34 -8.62 15.83 -5.17
C TYR A 34 -9.37 14.50 -5.25
N GLY A 35 -8.93 13.60 -6.12
CA GLY A 35 -9.45 12.24 -6.19
C GLY A 35 -9.14 11.45 -4.91
N LYS A 36 -10.06 10.58 -4.47
CA LYS A 36 -9.96 9.83 -3.20
C LYS A 36 -8.64 9.09 -2.98
N SER A 37 -7.99 8.61 -4.05
CA SER A 37 -6.74 7.86 -3.93
C SER A 37 -5.54 8.75 -3.59
N TRP A 38 -5.67 10.08 -3.74
CA TRP A 38 -4.66 11.06 -3.34
C TRP A 38 -4.73 11.42 -1.84
N ASP A 39 -5.88 11.22 -1.17
CA ASP A 39 -6.06 11.54 0.24
C ASP A 39 -5.10 10.76 1.15
N LYS A 40 -4.75 9.53 0.78
CA LYS A 40 -3.76 8.72 1.52
C LYS A 40 -2.39 9.40 1.62
N LEU A 41 -2.02 10.26 0.65
CA LEU A 41 -0.78 11.03 0.70
C LEU A 41 -0.83 12.13 1.77
N ASN A 42 -2.00 12.75 2.00
CA ASN A 42 -2.17 13.80 3.01
C ASN A 42 -1.96 13.25 4.43
N ILE A 43 -2.66 12.15 4.76
CA ILE A 43 -2.52 11.53 6.09
C ILE A 43 -1.13 10.95 6.32
N THR A 44 -0.50 10.39 5.28
CA THR A 44 0.87 9.86 5.37
C THR A 44 1.88 10.99 5.59
N ARG A 45 1.79 12.08 4.82
CA ARG A 45 2.60 13.29 5.02
C ARG A 45 2.46 13.81 6.45
N ASP A 46 1.23 13.99 6.92
CA ASP A 46 0.96 14.54 8.26
C ASP A 46 1.52 13.65 9.36
N THR A 47 1.41 12.33 9.19
CA THR A 47 1.98 11.35 10.13
C THR A 47 3.49 11.45 10.18
N ILE A 48 4.17 11.51 9.03
CA ILE A 48 5.63 11.65 8.96
C ILE A 48 6.08 13.00 9.52
N GLN A 49 5.38 14.09 9.17
CA GLN A 49 5.70 15.44 9.65
C GLN A 49 5.60 15.52 11.16
N ARG A 50 4.52 14.97 11.75
CA ARG A 50 4.36 14.89 13.21
C ARG A 50 5.44 14.04 13.87
N ALA A 51 5.86 12.96 13.22
CA ALA A 51 6.92 12.12 13.75
C ALA A 51 8.28 12.83 13.77
N LEU A 52 8.61 13.57 12.72
CA LEU A 52 9.86 14.34 12.63
C LEU A 52 9.96 15.48 13.64
N VAL A 53 8.85 16.13 14.00
CA VAL A 53 8.83 17.23 14.98
C VAL A 53 8.68 16.75 16.43
N GLY A 54 8.76 15.43 16.67
CA GLY A 54 8.75 14.84 18.01
C GLY A 54 7.36 14.63 18.63
N GLY A 55 6.28 14.69 17.83
CA GLY A 55 4.92 14.44 18.32
C GLY A 55 4.66 12.97 18.69
N LYS A 56 5.21 12.04 17.90
CA LYS A 56 5.24 10.59 18.15
C LYS A 56 6.51 10.02 17.52
N SER A 57 7.12 9.00 18.12
CA SER A 57 8.32 8.38 17.54
C SER A 57 7.91 7.19 16.66
N TYR A 58 8.05 7.34 15.34
CA TYR A 58 7.92 6.26 14.37
C TYR A 58 9.19 6.22 13.52
N GLU A 59 9.73 5.02 13.26
CA GLU A 59 10.80 4.86 12.26
C GLU A 59 10.21 4.61 10.87
N TRP A 60 9.09 3.90 10.80
CA TRP A 60 8.40 3.54 9.56
C TRP A 60 6.91 3.80 9.67
N VAL A 61 6.31 4.19 8.55
CA VAL A 61 4.87 4.35 8.36
C VAL A 61 4.45 3.39 7.26
N TRP A 62 3.49 2.51 7.55
CA TRP A 62 2.91 1.61 6.55
C TRP A 62 1.62 2.24 6.00
N MET A 63 1.66 2.65 4.75
CA MET A 63 0.46 3.03 4.00
C MET A 63 -0.18 1.75 3.46
N LEU A 64 -1.44 1.51 3.82
CA LEU A 64 -2.15 0.28 3.50
C LEU A 64 -3.61 0.58 3.12
N ASP A 65 -4.01 0.13 1.93
CA ASP A 65 -5.35 0.37 1.39
C ASP A 65 -6.44 -0.34 2.21
N LEU A 66 -7.66 0.20 2.18
CA LEU A 66 -8.80 -0.35 2.93
C LEU A 66 -9.19 -1.75 2.45
N ASP A 67 -9.06 -2.05 1.17
CA ASP A 67 -9.38 -3.35 0.56
C ASP A 67 -8.27 -4.39 0.74
N THR A 68 -7.63 -4.40 1.92
CA THR A 68 -6.64 -5.40 2.34
C THR A 68 -7.04 -6.04 3.67
N LEU A 69 -6.52 -7.24 3.93
CA LEU A 69 -6.60 -7.90 5.23
C LEU A 69 -5.20 -8.37 5.67
N ILE A 70 -4.89 -8.18 6.95
CA ILE A 70 -3.79 -8.82 7.65
C ILE A 70 -4.19 -10.27 7.92
N MET A 71 -3.44 -11.20 7.36
CA MET A 71 -3.76 -12.63 7.33
C MET A 71 -2.88 -13.46 8.26
N ASN A 72 -1.68 -12.98 8.59
CA ASN A 72 -0.77 -13.67 9.49
C ASN A 72 -0.16 -12.71 10.51
N SER A 73 -0.78 -12.61 11.69
CA SER A 73 -0.30 -11.74 12.78
C SER A 73 0.99 -12.24 13.46
N SER A 74 1.50 -13.43 13.10
CA SER A 74 2.80 -13.91 13.58
C SER A 74 3.98 -13.28 12.81
N VAL A 75 3.73 -12.68 11.64
CA VAL A 75 4.73 -11.87 10.92
C VAL A 75 4.60 -10.43 11.41
N THR A 76 5.70 -9.89 11.96
CA THR A 76 5.74 -8.51 12.43
C THR A 76 6.16 -7.54 11.32
N LEU A 77 5.79 -6.27 11.45
CA LEU A 77 6.30 -5.23 10.54
C LEU A 77 7.82 -5.09 10.64
N GLU A 78 8.38 -5.29 11.83
CA GLU A 78 9.82 -5.29 12.07
C GLU A 78 10.51 -6.40 11.27
N ASP A 79 9.98 -7.62 11.27
CA ASP A 79 10.52 -8.74 10.50
C ASP A 79 10.41 -8.48 8.99
N LEU A 80 9.27 -7.95 8.53
CA LEU A 80 9.06 -7.58 7.14
C LEU A 80 10.05 -6.49 6.68
N ILE A 81 10.23 -5.43 7.47
CA ILE A 81 11.17 -4.34 7.20
C ILE A 81 12.59 -4.88 7.18
N GLU A 82 13.00 -5.64 8.19
CA GLU A 82 14.34 -6.21 8.29
C GLU A 82 14.67 -7.13 7.11
N ARG A 83 13.71 -7.98 6.72
CA ARG A 83 13.84 -8.82 5.53
C ARG A 83 13.95 -7.98 4.25
N SER A 84 13.17 -6.92 4.11
CA SER A 84 13.17 -6.04 2.94
C SER A 84 14.47 -5.23 2.82
N LEU A 85 15.02 -4.77 3.95
CA LEU A 85 16.31 -4.08 3.98
C LEU A 85 17.45 -5.01 3.56
N ARG A 86 17.48 -6.24 4.10
CA ARG A 86 18.46 -7.26 3.68
C ARG A 86 18.34 -7.64 2.21
N TYR A 87 17.12 -7.68 1.68
CA TYR A 87 16.87 -7.89 0.26
C TYR A 87 17.49 -6.75 -0.58
N GLY A 88 17.25 -5.50 -0.21
CA GLY A 88 17.85 -4.34 -0.88
C GLY A 88 19.38 -4.32 -0.82
N GLU A 89 19.97 -4.75 0.29
CA GLU A 89 21.43 -4.91 0.42
C GLU A 89 21.99 -5.95 -0.56
N GLN A 90 21.27 -7.06 -0.77
CA GLN A 90 21.63 -8.08 -1.76
C GLN A 90 21.54 -7.55 -3.20
N GLU A 91 20.65 -6.59 -3.45
CA GLU A 91 20.56 -5.84 -4.72
C GLU A 91 21.60 -4.71 -4.84
N GLY A 92 22.50 -4.56 -3.86
CA GLY A 92 23.59 -3.59 -3.89
C GLY A 92 23.24 -2.20 -3.36
N LYS A 93 22.08 -2.04 -2.69
CA LYS A 93 21.71 -0.79 -2.02
C LYS A 93 22.32 -0.73 -0.62
N LYS A 94 22.53 0.48 -0.10
CA LYS A 94 22.88 0.66 1.31
C LYS A 94 21.61 0.72 2.14
N ARG A 95 21.59 0.05 3.29
CA ARG A 95 20.44 -0.02 4.19
C ARG A 95 19.91 1.35 4.59
N GLU A 96 20.80 2.28 4.89
CA GLU A 96 20.47 3.66 5.30
C GLU A 96 19.87 4.50 4.16
N ASP A 97 20.10 4.11 2.91
CA ASP A 97 19.55 4.79 1.74
C ASP A 97 18.13 4.31 1.39
N ILE A 98 17.68 3.17 1.93
CA ILE A 98 16.33 2.65 1.69
C ILE A 98 15.34 3.40 2.59
N HIS A 99 14.48 4.18 1.95
CA HIS A 99 13.39 4.94 2.58
C HIS A 99 12.01 4.49 2.15
N MET A 100 11.90 3.67 1.12
CA MET A 100 10.62 3.21 0.58
C MET A 100 10.70 1.72 0.25
N ILE A 101 9.76 0.93 0.73
CA ILE A 101 9.61 -0.50 0.37
C ILE A 101 8.31 -0.64 -0.39
N LEU A 102 8.43 -1.14 -1.61
CA LEU A 102 7.33 -1.25 -2.58
C LEU A 102 7.16 -2.69 -3.02
N THR A 103 6.00 -2.95 -3.63
CA THR A 103 5.75 -4.18 -4.38
C THR A 103 5.35 -3.84 -5.80
N ARG A 104 5.42 -4.84 -6.66
CA ARG A 104 4.86 -4.80 -8.01
C ARG A 104 3.88 -5.95 -8.17
N ASP A 105 3.06 -5.88 -9.20
CA ASP A 105 2.07 -6.90 -9.56
C ASP A 105 2.15 -7.13 -11.08
N CYS A 106 1.04 -7.42 -11.76
CA CYS A 106 1.06 -7.47 -13.22
C CYS A 106 1.42 -6.12 -13.86
N GLU A 107 1.28 -5.02 -13.11
CA GLU A 107 1.75 -3.69 -13.46
C GLU A 107 3.13 -3.37 -12.83
N PRO A 108 3.83 -2.33 -13.31
CA PRO A 108 5.15 -1.96 -12.79
C PRO A 108 5.18 -1.41 -11.36
N LEU A 109 4.03 -1.27 -10.68
CA LEU A 109 3.90 -0.79 -9.30
C LEU A 109 2.48 -1.05 -8.79
N ASN A 110 2.36 -1.43 -7.51
CA ASN A 110 1.12 -1.31 -6.77
C ASN A 110 1.28 -0.34 -5.59
N ALA A 111 0.38 0.64 -5.47
CA ALA A 111 0.46 1.69 -4.45
C ALA A 111 -0.49 1.47 -3.26
N GLY A 112 -0.96 0.23 -3.03
CA GLY A 112 -1.89 -0.10 -1.95
C GLY A 112 -1.28 -0.73 -0.71
N SER A 113 0.02 -1.08 -0.75
CA SER A 113 0.78 -1.52 0.41
C SER A 113 2.23 -1.04 0.26
N MET A 114 2.60 0.01 1.00
CA MET A 114 3.90 0.68 0.88
C MET A 114 4.43 1.10 2.25
N LEU A 115 5.69 0.80 2.53
CA LEU A 115 6.34 1.24 3.76
C LEU A 115 7.25 2.43 3.47
N PHE A 116 7.14 3.45 4.32
CA PHE A 116 7.90 4.68 4.23
C PHE A 116 8.70 4.91 5.50
N ARG A 117 10.01 5.09 5.39
CA ARG A 117 10.85 5.51 6.52
C ARG A 117 10.52 6.95 6.86
N VAL A 118 10.38 7.27 8.14
CA VAL A 118 10.23 8.64 8.62
C VAL A 118 11.55 9.38 8.38
N SER A 119 11.55 10.26 7.37
CA SER A 119 12.71 11.06 7.03
C SER A 119 12.31 12.35 6.31
N PRO A 120 13.17 13.38 6.32
CA PRO A 120 12.95 14.58 5.50
C PRO A 120 12.82 14.26 3.99
N TRP A 121 13.53 13.22 3.53
CA TRP A 121 13.44 12.78 2.14
C TRP A 121 12.04 12.28 1.78
N THR A 122 11.43 11.49 2.66
CA THR A 122 10.09 10.94 2.40
C THR A 122 9.05 12.06 2.33
N LEU A 123 9.17 13.11 3.16
CA LEU A 123 8.32 14.29 3.03
C LEU A 123 8.51 14.99 1.68
N GLN A 124 9.75 15.17 1.25
CA GLN A 124 10.05 15.77 -0.05
C GLN A 124 9.45 14.95 -1.20
N LEU A 125 9.57 13.62 -1.14
CA LEU A 125 8.96 12.71 -2.12
C LEU A 125 7.44 12.91 -2.17
N ILE A 126 6.76 12.88 -1.02
CA ILE A 126 5.29 13.01 -0.97
C ILE A 126 4.84 14.38 -1.47
N GLU A 127 5.57 15.46 -1.18
CA GLU A 127 5.22 16.79 -1.71
C GLU A 127 5.42 16.88 -3.23
N GLN A 128 6.48 16.28 -3.79
CA GLN A 128 6.63 16.18 -5.24
C GLN A 128 5.52 15.33 -5.85
N TRP A 129 5.17 14.21 -5.23
CA TRP A 129 4.11 13.32 -5.68
C TRP A 129 2.76 14.05 -5.72
N ARG A 130 2.40 14.76 -4.66
CA ARG A 130 1.17 15.58 -4.59
C ARG A 130 1.15 16.72 -5.61
N ALA A 131 2.30 17.21 -6.07
CA ALA A 131 2.38 18.22 -7.12
C ALA A 131 2.10 17.69 -8.53
N HIS A 132 2.12 16.35 -8.74
CA HIS A 132 1.68 15.72 -9.98
C HIS A 132 0.15 15.61 -10.09
N ASP A 133 -0.58 16.00 -9.05
CA ASP A 133 -2.03 16.10 -9.08
C ASP A 133 -2.44 17.27 -10.01
N VAL A 134 -2.90 16.92 -11.20
CA VAL A 134 -3.41 17.87 -12.20
C VAL A 134 -4.93 17.85 -12.17
N ASP A 135 -5.51 19.05 -12.14
CA ASP A 135 -6.94 19.36 -11.98
C ASP A 135 -7.91 18.29 -12.54
N ALA A 136 -8.90 17.95 -11.71
CA ALA A 136 -10.00 17.02 -12.01
C ALA A 136 -10.85 17.37 -13.26
N ASP A 137 -10.67 18.58 -13.83
CA ASP A 137 -11.42 19.08 -14.98
C ASP A 137 -10.76 18.82 -16.36
N VAL A 138 -9.53 18.29 -16.41
CA VAL A 138 -8.87 17.97 -17.68
C VAL A 138 -9.14 16.51 -18.03
N GLY A 139 -10.14 16.29 -18.90
CA GLY A 139 -10.70 15.00 -19.29
C GLY A 139 -9.81 14.01 -20.04
N GLU A 140 -8.54 13.88 -19.66
CA GLU A 140 -7.67 12.78 -20.09
C GLU A 140 -7.25 11.95 -18.87
N GLY A 141 -7.91 10.80 -18.71
CA GLY A 141 -7.47 9.63 -17.93
C GLY A 141 -6.59 9.92 -16.72
N ASN A 142 -7.23 10.20 -15.58
CA ASN A 142 -6.64 10.21 -14.24
C ASN A 142 -5.27 9.53 -14.20
N ARG A 143 -4.19 10.31 -14.10
CA ARG A 143 -2.95 9.81 -13.51
C ARG A 143 -3.28 9.52 -12.05
N LEU A 144 -3.86 8.35 -11.78
CA LEU A 144 -4.06 7.86 -10.43
C LEU A 144 -2.71 7.99 -9.71
N ASP A 145 -2.74 8.29 -8.42
CA ASP A 145 -1.56 8.40 -7.55
C ASP A 145 -0.48 7.34 -7.87
N GLN A 146 -0.88 6.09 -8.08
CA GLN A 146 0.01 4.99 -8.48
C GLN A 146 0.77 5.27 -9.79
N GLY A 147 0.09 5.80 -10.81
CA GLY A 147 0.69 6.17 -12.09
C GLY A 147 1.71 7.29 -11.92
N ALA A 148 1.41 8.30 -11.09
CA ALA A 148 2.37 9.37 -10.80
C ALA A 148 3.62 8.84 -10.06
N LEU A 149 3.47 7.98 -9.05
CA LEU A 149 4.63 7.39 -8.37
C LEU A 149 5.44 6.48 -9.31
N LYS A 150 4.78 5.73 -10.19
CA LYS A 150 5.46 4.94 -11.22
C LYS A 150 6.32 5.83 -12.11
N ASP A 151 5.77 6.93 -12.63
CA ASP A 151 6.51 7.87 -13.48
C ASP A 151 7.68 8.49 -12.70
N MET A 152 7.46 8.89 -11.44
CA MET A 152 8.52 9.40 -10.56
C MET A 152 9.66 8.41 -10.30
N LEU A 153 9.35 7.11 -10.16
CA LEU A 153 10.36 6.06 -10.03
C LEU A 153 11.16 5.89 -11.33
N GLN A 154 10.50 5.97 -12.49
CA GLN A 154 11.15 5.84 -13.80
C GLN A 154 12.04 7.03 -14.14
N GLU A 155 11.56 8.24 -13.86
CA GLU A 155 12.29 9.51 -14.04
C GLU A 155 13.29 9.78 -12.90
N ASN A 156 13.28 8.93 -11.88
CA ASN A 156 14.10 9.00 -10.69
C ASN A 156 13.99 10.35 -9.94
N VAL A 157 12.78 10.87 -9.85
CA VAL A 157 12.45 12.10 -9.13
C VAL A 157 12.92 11.97 -7.68
N VAL A 158 13.66 12.97 -7.20
CA VAL A 158 14.28 13.00 -5.86
C VAL A 158 15.05 11.72 -5.50
N SER A 159 15.64 11.02 -6.47
CA SER A 159 16.34 9.74 -6.24
C SER A 159 15.43 8.61 -5.74
N ALA A 160 14.16 8.60 -6.17
CA ALA A 160 13.18 7.58 -5.76
C ALA A 160 13.60 6.16 -6.12
N ALA A 161 14.27 5.94 -7.25
CA ALA A 161 14.73 4.62 -7.67
C ALA A 161 15.88 4.11 -6.77
N GLU A 162 16.82 4.98 -6.39
CA GLU A 162 17.90 4.58 -5.47
C GLU A 162 17.37 4.34 -4.06
N LYS A 163 16.43 5.17 -3.61
CA LYS A 163 15.92 5.16 -2.23
C LYS A 163 14.75 4.21 -1.99
N SER A 164 14.32 3.48 -3.01
CA SER A 164 13.34 2.42 -2.90
C SER A 164 13.95 1.03 -3.03
N VAL A 165 13.31 0.04 -2.42
CA VAL A 165 13.52 -1.39 -2.71
C VAL A 165 12.19 -1.98 -3.13
N ILE A 166 12.21 -2.86 -4.12
CA ILE A 166 11.01 -3.55 -4.57
C ILE A 166 11.10 -5.01 -4.17
N VAL A 167 10.25 -5.40 -3.22
CA VAL A 167 10.22 -6.77 -2.70
C VAL A 167 9.16 -7.60 -3.42
N PRO A 168 9.24 -8.95 -3.33
CA PRO A 168 8.24 -9.81 -3.94
C PRO A 168 6.82 -9.49 -3.49
N GLN A 169 5.87 -9.52 -4.42
CA GLN A 169 4.45 -9.25 -4.19
C GLN A 169 3.90 -10.01 -2.97
N THR A 170 4.28 -11.28 -2.83
CA THR A 170 3.78 -12.19 -1.79
C THR A 170 4.22 -11.84 -0.37
N TRP A 171 5.16 -10.90 -0.18
CA TRP A 171 5.64 -10.54 1.15
C TRP A 171 4.69 -9.60 1.90
N MET A 172 4.02 -8.71 1.18
CA MET A 172 3.18 -7.67 1.80
C MET A 172 2.01 -7.20 0.92
N ASN A 173 1.75 -7.90 -0.21
CA ASN A 173 0.75 -7.49 -1.19
C ASN A 173 0.20 -8.68 -2.02
N SER A 174 0.03 -9.86 -1.42
CA SER A 174 -0.47 -11.04 -2.13
C SER A 174 -1.91 -10.84 -2.62
N TYR A 175 -2.25 -11.37 -3.80
CA TYR A 175 -3.60 -11.29 -4.36
C TYR A 175 -4.35 -12.61 -4.25
N PRO A 176 -5.66 -12.60 -4.02
CA PRO A 176 -6.48 -13.81 -4.00
C PRO A 176 -6.49 -14.49 -5.39
N GLU A 177 -6.85 -15.77 -5.44
CA GLU A 177 -6.90 -16.54 -6.71
C GLU A 177 -7.82 -15.89 -7.76
N GLU A 178 -8.82 -15.14 -7.31
CA GLU A 178 -9.76 -14.41 -8.15
C GLU A 178 -9.13 -13.21 -8.88
N ILE A 179 -7.98 -12.71 -8.44
CA ILE A 179 -7.31 -11.52 -9.01
C ILE A 179 -6.01 -11.97 -9.66
N GLN A 180 -6.07 -12.23 -10.96
CA GLN A 180 -4.95 -12.73 -11.78
C GLN A 180 -4.02 -11.60 -12.23
N CYS A 181 -3.58 -10.76 -11.29
CA CYS A 181 -2.59 -9.72 -11.52
C CYS A 181 -1.35 -10.02 -10.67
N LEU A 182 -0.59 -11.03 -11.09
CA LEU A 182 0.61 -11.48 -10.40
C LEU A 182 1.85 -10.91 -11.09
N ASP A 183 2.91 -10.71 -10.32
CA ASP A 183 4.19 -10.23 -10.81
C ASP A 183 4.89 -11.25 -11.75
N PRO A 184 4.96 -11.00 -13.08
CA PRO A 184 5.59 -11.95 -14.01
C PRO A 184 7.12 -11.88 -14.00
N ARG A 185 7.71 -10.93 -13.29
CA ARG A 185 9.17 -10.72 -13.22
C ARG A 185 9.81 -11.57 -12.11
N GLU A 186 9.00 -12.15 -11.23
CA GLU A 186 9.40 -13.02 -10.12
C GLU A 186 8.79 -14.42 -10.28
N GLU A 187 9.09 -15.12 -11.39
CA GLU A 187 8.44 -16.40 -11.77
C GLU A 187 8.41 -17.44 -10.64
N ALA A 188 9.49 -17.55 -9.86
CA ALA A 188 9.58 -18.50 -8.75
C ALA A 188 8.62 -18.20 -7.58
N LEU A 189 8.09 -16.98 -7.51
CA LEU A 189 7.19 -16.48 -6.46
C LEU A 189 5.82 -16.07 -7.02
N MET A 190 5.59 -16.26 -8.33
CA MET A 190 4.37 -15.88 -9.03
C MET A 190 3.24 -16.86 -8.69
N ARG A 191 2.55 -16.59 -7.58
CA ARG A 191 1.38 -17.35 -7.13
C ARG A 191 0.34 -16.45 -6.46
N PRO A 192 -0.93 -16.87 -6.42
CA PRO A 192 -1.91 -16.26 -5.55
C PRO A 192 -1.50 -16.34 -4.07
N TRP A 193 -2.27 -15.64 -3.24
CA TRP A 193 -2.21 -15.71 -1.79
C TRP A 193 -2.32 -17.16 -1.33
N GLU A 194 -1.45 -17.54 -0.42
CA GLU A 194 -1.48 -18.83 0.26
C GLU A 194 -1.54 -18.62 1.77
N TYR A 195 -2.02 -19.64 2.47
CA TYR A 195 -2.05 -19.64 3.93
C TYR A 195 -0.65 -19.39 4.50
N GLY A 196 -0.53 -18.38 5.37
CA GLY A 196 0.73 -17.95 5.95
C GLY A 196 1.31 -16.66 5.34
N ASP A 197 0.82 -16.23 4.18
CA ASP A 197 1.16 -14.89 3.65
C ASP A 197 0.67 -13.78 4.60
N PHE A 198 1.43 -12.68 4.68
CA PHE A 198 1.18 -11.63 5.66
C PHE A 198 -0.10 -10.83 5.39
N VAL A 199 -0.32 -10.42 4.13
CA VAL A 199 -1.45 -9.60 3.70
C VAL A 199 -2.08 -10.19 2.45
N VAL A 200 -3.40 -10.11 2.35
CA VAL A 200 -4.13 -10.27 1.09
C VAL A 200 -4.73 -8.93 0.68
N HIS A 201 -4.57 -8.57 -0.59
CA HIS A 201 -5.07 -7.33 -1.18
C HIS A 201 -6.08 -7.65 -2.28
N PHE A 202 -7.27 -7.06 -2.19
CA PHE A 202 -8.37 -7.23 -3.14
C PHE A 202 -8.34 -6.17 -4.27
N ALA A 203 -7.13 -5.82 -4.72
CA ALA A 203 -6.87 -4.74 -5.66
C ALA A 203 -7.67 -4.89 -6.95
N GLY A 204 -8.46 -3.88 -7.30
CA GLY A 204 -9.23 -3.90 -8.55
C GLY A 204 -10.27 -5.02 -8.62
N ALA A 205 -10.74 -5.57 -7.50
CA ALA A 205 -11.74 -6.65 -7.51
C ALA A 205 -12.99 -6.32 -8.35
N ALA A 206 -13.42 -5.04 -8.37
CA ALA A 206 -14.52 -4.59 -9.21
C ALA A 206 -14.21 -4.59 -10.71
N TRP A 207 -12.95 -4.38 -11.09
CA TRP A 207 -12.49 -4.47 -12.48
C TRP A 207 -12.40 -5.92 -12.95
N HIS A 208 -11.87 -6.81 -12.12
CA HIS A 208 -11.74 -8.23 -12.44
C HIS A 208 -13.10 -8.97 -12.42
N HIS A 209 -14.03 -8.54 -11.57
CA HIS A 209 -15.33 -9.17 -11.38
C HIS A 209 -16.48 -8.16 -11.47
N PRO A 210 -16.70 -7.52 -12.64
CA PRO A 210 -17.65 -6.41 -12.80
C PRO A 210 -19.12 -6.85 -12.67
N LYS A 211 -19.38 -8.16 -12.67
CA LYS A 211 -20.72 -8.73 -12.49
C LYS A 211 -21.10 -8.94 -11.02
N LEU A 212 -20.13 -8.85 -10.09
CA LEU A 212 -20.40 -8.95 -8.66
C LEU A 212 -20.85 -7.57 -8.13
N THR A 213 -21.89 -7.56 -7.30
CA THR A 213 -22.42 -6.32 -6.70
C THR A 213 -21.49 -5.74 -5.64
N ASP A 214 -20.76 -6.59 -4.92
CA ASP A 214 -19.80 -6.24 -3.87
C ASP A 214 -18.59 -7.19 -3.95
N PRO A 215 -17.71 -7.06 -4.97
CA PRO A 215 -16.62 -8.00 -5.18
C PRO A 215 -15.61 -7.97 -4.03
N VAL A 216 -15.21 -6.77 -3.58
CA VAL A 216 -14.27 -6.61 -2.45
C VAL A 216 -14.84 -7.25 -1.17
N GLY A 217 -16.05 -6.88 -0.75
CA GLY A 217 -16.64 -7.45 0.46
C GLY A 217 -16.92 -8.95 0.32
N SER A 218 -17.26 -9.44 -0.87
CA SER A 218 -17.46 -10.87 -1.10
C SER A 218 -16.18 -11.68 -0.92
N PHE A 219 -15.06 -11.16 -1.45
CA PHE A 219 -13.76 -11.79 -1.26
C PHE A 219 -13.27 -11.64 0.18
N MET A 220 -13.41 -10.48 0.82
CA MET A 220 -13.08 -10.33 2.24
C MET A 220 -13.83 -11.33 3.13
N ARG A 221 -15.14 -11.53 2.92
CA ARG A 221 -15.94 -12.55 3.66
C ARG A 221 -15.51 -14.00 3.38
N LYS A 222 -14.90 -14.27 2.22
CA LYS A 222 -14.30 -15.57 1.90
C LYS A 222 -12.98 -15.75 2.65
N TYR A 223 -12.08 -14.78 2.55
CA TYR A 223 -10.70 -14.92 3.01
C TYR A 223 -10.50 -14.67 4.50
N ILE A 224 -11.28 -13.79 5.15
CA ILE A 224 -11.11 -13.44 6.57
C ILE A 224 -11.13 -14.65 7.52
N ARG A 225 -11.78 -15.74 7.12
CA ARG A 225 -11.87 -17.00 7.90
C ARG A 225 -10.54 -17.73 8.03
N TYR A 226 -9.54 -17.34 7.23
CA TYR A 226 -8.19 -17.89 7.24
C TYR A 226 -7.17 -16.98 7.91
N ALA A 227 -7.59 -15.83 8.46
CA ALA A 227 -6.70 -14.94 9.18
C ALA A 227 -6.28 -15.56 10.53
N LEU A 228 -4.97 -15.44 10.85
CA LEU A 228 -4.33 -15.96 12.06
C LEU A 228 -4.11 -14.91 13.12
#